data_AF-A0A1Q5J8G5-F1
#
_entry.id   AF-A0A1Q5J8G5-F1
#
_cell.length_a   1.000
_cell.length_b   1.000
_cell.length_c   1.000
_cell.angle_alpha   90.00
_cell.angle_beta   90.00
_cell.angle_gamma   90.00
#
_symmetry.space_group_name_H-M   'P 1'
#
loop_
_entity.id
_entity.type
_entity.pdbx_description
1 polymer ?
#
loop_
_entity_poly.entity_id
_entity_poly.type
_entity_poly.pdbx_seq_one_letter_code
_entity_poly.pdbx_strand_id
1 'polypeptide(L)'
;MLAVGGCGAPGPRQSDALVAARNFQTALSEAGFGRACALLAPQTRQEVASDVGDCAKGLAQEQMPVASGDAAAAVAEVYGRQAVVRLRGYTLFLSQFDAGWKVVAAGCTPRPDMPFDCKVKGG
;
A
#
# COMPACT_ATOMS: atom_id res chain seq x y z
N MET A 1 -20.47 -33.05 16.56
CA MET A 1 -20.15 -31.62 16.39
C MET A 1 -18.89 -31.52 15.53
N LEU A 2 -19.03 -31.09 14.28
CA LEU A 2 -17.90 -30.85 13.38
C LEU A 2 -17.30 -29.49 13.72
N ALA A 3 -16.19 -29.48 14.47
CA ALA A 3 -15.40 -28.28 14.71
C ALA A 3 -14.38 -28.14 13.57
N VAL A 4 -14.71 -27.38 12.53
CA VAL A 4 -13.70 -26.86 11.60
C VAL A 4 -13.20 -25.56 12.18
N GLY A 5 -12.19 -25.66 13.05
CA GLY A 5 -11.34 -24.53 13.41
C GLY A 5 -10.49 -24.19 12.19
N GLY A 6 -10.99 -23.29 11.34
CA GLY A 6 -10.19 -22.73 10.27
C GLY A 6 -9.06 -21.90 10.86
N CYS A 7 -7.88 -22.51 11.03
CA CYS A 7 -6.62 -21.78 11.01
C CYS A 7 -6.44 -21.24 9.58
N GLY A 8 -7.15 -20.14 9.28
CA GLY A 8 -7.22 -19.58 7.95
C GLY A 8 -5.90 -18.91 7.58
N ALA A 9 -5.03 -19.63 6.87
CA ALA A 9 -3.98 -18.99 6.11
C ALA A 9 -4.63 -17.97 5.14
N PRO A 10 -4.03 -16.78 4.94
CA PRO A 10 -4.56 -15.80 4.00
C PRO A 10 -4.74 -16.44 2.62
N GLY A 11 -5.87 -16.17 1.97
CA GLY A 11 -6.07 -16.63 0.59
C GLY A 11 -4.99 -16.05 -0.34
N PRO A 12 -4.70 -16.68 -1.51
CA PRO A 12 -3.60 -16.26 -2.38
C PRO A 12 -3.58 -14.76 -2.70
N ARG A 13 -4.75 -14.18 -3.00
CA ARG A 13 -4.87 -12.74 -3.30
C ARG A 13 -4.51 -11.83 -2.12
N GLN A 14 -4.86 -12.25 -0.91
CA GLN A 14 -4.55 -11.51 0.32
C GLN A 14 -3.05 -11.57 0.59
N SER A 15 -2.43 -12.74 0.40
CA SER A 15 -0.98 -12.92 0.47
C SER A 15 -0.25 -12.05 -0.55
N ASP A 16 -0.71 -12.00 -1.80
CA ASP A 16 -0.10 -11.19 -2.86
C ASP A 16 -0.22 -9.69 -2.58
N ALA A 17 -1.36 -9.23 -2.04
CA ALA A 17 -1.55 -7.84 -1.61
C ALA A 17 -0.60 -7.46 -0.46
N LEU A 18 -0.42 -8.37 0.52
CA LEU A 18 0.56 -8.19 1.60
C LEU A 18 1.99 -8.09 1.05
N VAL A 19 2.36 -8.94 0.11
CA VAL A 19 3.69 -8.91 -0.51
C VAL A 19 3.91 -7.58 -1.24
N ALA A 20 2.95 -7.10 -2.02
CA ALA A 20 3.07 -5.83 -2.72
C ALA A 20 3.21 -4.63 -1.75
N ALA A 21 2.43 -4.62 -0.69
CA ALA A 21 2.52 -3.61 0.37
C ALA A 21 3.88 -3.63 1.09
N ARG A 22 4.39 -4.82 1.42
CA ARG A 22 5.71 -4.99 2.06
C ARG A 22 6.84 -4.53 1.13
N ASN A 23 6.79 -4.90 -0.15
CA ASN A 23 7.78 -4.45 -1.13
C ASN A 23 7.82 -2.93 -1.26
N PHE A 24 6.65 -2.27 -1.21
CA PHE A 24 6.57 -0.82 -1.21
C PHE A 24 7.21 -0.22 0.04
N GLN A 25 6.98 -0.82 1.20
CA GLN A 25 7.58 -0.41 2.47
C GLN A 25 9.09 -0.58 2.50
N THR A 26 9.59 -1.74 2.07
CA THR A 26 11.03 -1.99 1.96
C THR A 26 11.69 -0.99 1.01
N ALA A 27 11.04 -0.68 -0.12
CA ALA A 27 11.56 0.33 -1.05
C ALA A 27 11.65 1.71 -0.40
N LEU A 28 10.67 2.12 0.40
CA LEU A 28 10.71 3.39 1.13
C LEU A 28 11.79 3.39 2.23
N SER A 29 11.93 2.31 3.00
CA SER A 29 12.93 2.22 4.08
C SER A 29 14.37 2.26 3.56
N GLU A 30 14.60 1.76 2.35
CA GLU A 30 15.91 1.76 1.69
C GLU A 30 16.16 3.02 0.85
N ALA A 31 15.31 4.06 0.96
CA ALA A 31 15.31 5.24 0.09
C ALA A 31 15.28 4.90 -1.42
N GLY A 32 14.75 3.72 -1.78
CA GLY A 32 14.60 3.21 -3.13
C GLY A 32 13.35 3.76 -3.82
N PHE A 33 13.22 5.09 -3.91
CA PHE A 33 12.00 5.75 -4.41
C PHE A 33 11.62 5.36 -5.84
N GLY A 34 12.59 5.00 -6.70
CA GLY A 34 12.30 4.46 -8.04
C GLY A 34 11.58 3.10 -7.99
N ARG A 35 11.99 2.20 -7.09
CA ARG A 35 11.30 0.92 -6.84
C ARG A 35 9.92 1.15 -6.23
N ALA A 36 9.82 2.07 -5.27
CA ALA A 36 8.55 2.43 -4.66
C ALA A 36 7.57 2.99 -5.71
N CYS A 37 8.05 3.85 -6.61
CA CYS A 37 7.26 4.40 -7.69
C CYS A 37 6.74 3.31 -8.64
N ALA A 38 7.54 2.30 -8.99
CA ALA A 38 7.11 1.20 -9.86
C ALA A 38 5.97 0.33 -9.26
N LEU A 39 5.78 0.39 -7.95
CA LEU A 39 4.72 -0.31 -7.21
C LEU A 39 3.43 0.52 -7.10
N LEU A 40 3.48 1.81 -7.41
CA LEU A 40 2.29 2.67 -7.48
C LEU A 40 1.47 2.35 -8.74
N ALA A 41 0.16 2.58 -8.64
CA ALA A 41 -0.75 2.51 -9.77
C ALA A 41 -0.41 3.60 -10.80
N PRO A 42 -0.70 3.41 -12.10
CA PRO A 42 -0.37 4.37 -13.15
C PRO A 42 -0.82 5.80 -12.84
N GLN A 43 -2.05 5.96 -12.36
CA GLN A 43 -2.59 7.28 -12.03
C GLN A 43 -1.90 7.90 -10.81
N THR A 44 -1.73 7.13 -9.73
CA THR A 44 -0.99 7.58 -8.54
C THR A 44 0.45 8.00 -8.87
N ARG A 45 1.11 7.31 -9.81
CA ARG A 45 2.46 7.73 -10.29
C ARG A 45 2.43 9.10 -10.97
N GLN A 46 1.40 9.37 -11.77
CA GLN A 46 1.26 10.65 -12.47
C GLN A 46 1.01 11.77 -11.46
N GLU A 47 0.14 11.54 -10.48
CA GLU A 47 -0.14 12.54 -9.43
C GLU A 47 1.09 12.85 -8.59
N VAL A 48 1.84 11.84 -8.13
CA VAL A 48 3.08 12.06 -7.38
C VAL A 48 4.14 12.79 -8.22
N ALA A 49 4.15 12.56 -9.54
CA ALA A 49 5.07 13.25 -10.45
C ALA A 49 4.59 14.65 -10.87
N SER A 50 3.36 15.07 -10.53
CA SER A 50 2.74 16.24 -11.16
C SER A 50 3.49 17.54 -10.88
N ASP A 51 3.98 17.72 -9.65
CA ASP A 51 4.66 18.97 -9.25
C ASP A 51 6.13 19.03 -9.67
N VAL A 52 6.81 17.88 -9.74
CA VAL A 52 8.27 17.80 -9.93
C VAL A 52 8.72 17.07 -11.19
N GLY A 53 7.78 16.56 -11.99
CA GLY A 53 8.02 15.82 -13.23
C GLY A 53 8.61 14.43 -13.06
N ASP A 54 8.94 14.01 -11.84
CA ASP A 54 9.54 12.72 -11.54
C ASP A 54 8.93 12.10 -10.27
N CYS A 55 8.36 10.90 -10.43
CA CYS A 55 7.66 10.20 -9.36
C CYS A 55 8.57 9.79 -8.20
N ALA A 56 9.84 9.46 -8.46
CA ALA A 56 10.77 9.12 -7.38
C ALA A 56 11.13 10.36 -6.55
N LYS A 57 11.34 11.51 -7.19
CA LYS A 57 11.53 12.79 -6.50
C LYS A 57 10.28 13.21 -5.72
N GLY A 58 9.09 13.03 -6.29
CA GLY A 58 7.83 13.32 -5.60
C GLY A 58 7.70 12.50 -4.33
N LEU A 59 7.89 11.17 -4.41
CA LEU A 59 7.89 10.30 -3.22
C LEU A 59 8.93 10.69 -2.16
N ALA A 60 10.10 11.17 -2.59
CA ALA A 60 11.13 11.64 -1.66
C ALA A 60 10.70 12.92 -0.92
N GLN A 61 9.98 13.82 -1.59
CA GLN A 61 9.47 15.06 -0.98
C GLN A 61 8.27 14.83 -0.05
N GLU A 62 7.42 13.85 -0.37
CA GLU A 62 6.25 13.48 0.44
C GLU A 62 6.60 13.05 1.86
N GLN A 63 7.86 12.66 2.12
CA GLN A 63 8.33 12.17 3.42
C GLN A 63 7.39 11.08 3.93
N MET A 64 7.21 10.05 3.10
CA MET A 64 6.29 8.95 3.39
C MET A 64 6.65 8.30 4.72
N PRO A 65 5.66 8.01 5.58
CA PRO A 65 5.92 7.24 6.78
C PRO A 65 6.41 5.86 6.37
N VAL A 66 7.50 5.44 6.98
CA VAL A 66 7.99 4.06 6.94
C VAL A 66 7.48 3.40 8.21
N ALA A 67 6.75 2.30 8.08
CA ALA A 67 6.21 1.59 9.23
C ALA A 67 7.36 1.19 10.16
N SER A 68 7.34 1.69 11.39
CA SER A 68 8.31 1.30 12.41
C SER A 68 7.93 -0.06 12.98
N GLY A 69 8.77 -1.07 12.73
CA GLY A 69 8.60 -2.43 13.22
C GLY A 69 8.30 -3.46 12.13
N ASP A 70 7.90 -4.67 12.55
CA ASP A 70 7.73 -5.79 11.64
C ASP A 70 6.56 -5.57 10.67
N ALA A 71 6.88 -5.33 9.40
CA ALA A 71 5.93 -5.40 8.29
C ALA A 71 5.25 -6.80 8.20
N ALA A 72 5.75 -7.78 8.95
CA ALA A 72 5.10 -9.07 9.18
C ALA A 72 3.72 -8.94 9.86
N ALA A 73 3.50 -7.93 10.70
CA ALA A 73 2.23 -7.68 11.39
C ALA A 73 1.16 -7.01 10.51
N ALA A 74 1.46 -6.76 9.24
CA ALA A 74 0.51 -6.19 8.29
C ALA A 74 -0.72 -7.10 8.10
N VAL A 75 -1.91 -6.50 8.11
CA VAL A 75 -3.18 -7.21 7.83
C VAL A 75 -3.76 -6.70 6.52
N ALA A 76 -4.07 -7.61 5.62
CA ALA A 76 -4.73 -7.29 4.36
C ALA A 76 -6.19 -7.75 4.37
N GLU A 77 -7.08 -6.88 3.91
CA GLU A 77 -8.49 -7.15 3.65
C GLU A 77 -8.72 -6.96 2.15
N VAL A 78 -9.22 -7.99 1.45
CA VAL A 78 -9.41 -7.96 0.00
C VAL A 78 -10.90 -7.96 -0.34
N TYR A 79 -11.30 -6.99 -1.16
CA TYR A 79 -12.66 -6.79 -1.67
C TYR A 79 -12.62 -6.82 -3.20
N GLY A 80 -12.80 -8.01 -3.79
CA GLY A 80 -12.74 -8.19 -5.24
C GLY A 80 -11.35 -7.88 -5.81
N ARG A 81 -11.22 -6.75 -6.50
CA ARG A 81 -9.96 -6.23 -7.09
C ARG A 81 -9.33 -5.11 -6.27
N GLN A 82 -9.87 -4.82 -5.09
CA GLN A 82 -9.35 -3.81 -4.18
C GLN A 82 -8.85 -4.50 -2.91
N ALA A 83 -7.81 -3.93 -2.30
CA ALA A 83 -7.29 -4.41 -1.04
C ALA A 83 -6.91 -3.24 -0.14
N VAL A 84 -7.17 -3.40 1.14
CA VAL A 84 -6.74 -2.48 2.20
C VAL A 84 -5.69 -3.21 3.01
N VAL A 85 -4.48 -2.65 3.09
CA VAL A 85 -3.41 -3.20 3.90
C VAL A 85 -3.13 -2.25 5.05
N ARG A 86 -3.44 -2.71 6.26
CA ARG A 86 -3.21 -1.97 7.50
C ARG A 86 -1.80 -2.31 7.99
N LEU A 87 -0.95 -1.30 8.04
CA LEU A 87 0.39 -1.36 8.61
C LEU A 87 0.37 -0.71 10.00
N ARG A 88 1.45 -0.89 10.75
CA ARG A 88 1.62 -0.18 12.02
C ARG A 88 1.84 1.31 11.75
N GLY A 89 0.80 2.12 11.92
CA GLY A 89 0.84 3.59 11.85
C GLY A 89 0.03 4.21 10.70
N TYR A 90 -0.16 3.49 9.60
CA TYR A 90 -0.96 3.97 8.46
C TYR A 90 -1.46 2.80 7.61
N THR A 91 -2.33 3.14 6.67
CA THR A 91 -3.00 2.22 5.77
C THR A 91 -2.53 2.46 4.34
N LEU A 92 -2.44 1.39 3.57
CA LEU A 92 -2.27 1.41 2.12
C LEU A 92 -3.54 0.89 1.46
N PHE A 93 -3.93 1.54 0.37
CA PHE A 93 -4.97 1.05 -0.52
C PHE A 93 -4.30 0.53 -1.79
N LEU A 94 -4.67 -0.68 -2.20
CA LEU A 94 -4.16 -1.34 -3.37
C LEU A 94 -5.30 -1.73 -4.31
N SER A 95 -4.99 -1.79 -5.60
CA SER A 95 -5.87 -2.36 -6.61
C SER A 95 -5.14 -3.38 -7.46
N GLN A 96 -5.86 -4.39 -7.93
CA GLN A 96 -5.33 -5.47 -8.77
C GLN A 96 -5.38 -5.04 -10.24
N PHE A 97 -4.19 -4.88 -10.83
CA PHE A 97 -3.97 -4.67 -12.26
C PHE A 97 -3.48 -5.97 -12.90
N ASP A 98 -3.39 -5.98 -14.24
CA ASP A 98 -2.85 -7.13 -14.98
C ASP A 98 -1.38 -7.40 -14.62
N ALA A 99 -0.63 -6.35 -14.26
CA ALA A 99 0.74 -6.41 -13.75
C ALA A 99 0.82 -6.72 -12.23
N GLY A 100 -0.27 -7.15 -11.61
CA GLY A 100 -0.37 -7.45 -10.18
C GLY A 100 -0.93 -6.32 -9.32
N TRP A 101 -0.81 -6.46 -8.00
CA TRP A 101 -1.27 -5.46 -7.04
C TRP A 101 -0.41 -4.19 -7.10
N LYS A 102 -1.08 -3.04 -7.19
CA LYS A 102 -0.45 -1.72 -7.19
C LYS A 102 -1.06 -0.85 -6.11
N VAL A 103 -0.22 -0.01 -5.51
CA VAL A 103 -0.63 0.95 -4.48
C VAL A 103 -1.32 2.14 -5.15
N VAL A 104 -2.60 2.34 -4.83
CA VAL A 104 -3.40 3.47 -5.33
C VAL A 104 -3.40 4.65 -4.36
N ALA A 105 -3.25 4.39 -3.06
CA ALA A 105 -3.08 5.41 -2.04
C ALA A 105 -2.20 4.91 -0.89
N ALA A 106 -1.41 5.79 -0.31
CA ALA A 106 -0.41 5.46 0.70
C ALA A 106 -0.29 6.53 1.79
N GLY A 107 0.21 6.11 2.96
CA GLY A 107 0.34 6.97 4.12
C GLY A 107 -1.02 7.43 4.66
N CYS A 108 -2.05 6.59 4.52
CA CYS A 108 -3.41 6.93 4.86
C CYS A 108 -3.67 6.76 6.36
N THR A 109 -4.09 7.82 7.06
CA THR A 109 -4.52 7.75 8.45
C THR A 109 -6.05 7.81 8.54
N PRO A 110 -6.66 6.98 9.40
CA PRO A 110 -8.11 7.00 9.60
C PRO A 110 -8.51 8.29 10.32
N ARG A 111 -9.62 8.89 9.90
CA ARG A 111 -10.26 10.02 10.57
C ARG A 111 -11.71 9.65 10.95
N PRO A 112 -12.16 9.97 12.17
CA PRO A 112 -13.56 9.75 12.55
C PRO A 112 -14.50 10.48 11.59
N ASP A 113 -15.49 9.76 11.04
CA ASP A 113 -16.54 10.28 10.17
C ASP A 113 -16.06 11.03 8.91
N MET A 114 -14.80 10.84 8.50
CA MET A 114 -14.21 11.47 7.31
C MET A 114 -13.45 10.46 6.46
N PRO A 115 -13.27 10.72 5.14
CA PRO A 115 -12.35 9.94 4.33
C PRO A 115 -10.94 9.93 4.92
N PHE A 116 -10.23 8.83 4.70
CA PHE A 116 -8.83 8.68 5.09
C PHE A 116 -8.00 9.87 4.60
N ASP A 117 -7.08 10.32 5.44
CA ASP A 117 -6.12 11.35 5.08
C ASP A 117 -4.86 10.67 4.54
N CYS A 118 -4.68 10.71 3.22
CA CYS A 118 -3.57 10.06 2.53
C CYS A 118 -2.57 11.10 2.05
N LYS A 119 -1.28 10.87 2.32
CA LYS A 119 -0.18 11.65 1.71
C LYS A 119 -0.16 11.52 0.20
N VAL A 120 -0.31 10.29 -0.28
CA VAL A 120 -0.34 9.98 -1.71
C VAL A 120 -1.67 9.30 -2.02
N LYS A 121 -2.34 9.77 -3.06
CA LYS A 121 -3.54 9.14 -3.63
C LYS A 121 -3.49 9.26 -5.15
N GLY A 122 -4.20 8.37 -5.85
CA GLY A 122 -4.63 8.58 -7.23
C GLY A 122 -6.11 8.95 -7.18
N GLY A 123 -6.49 10.06 -7.80
CA GLY A 123 -7.83 10.64 -7.83
C GLY A 123 -8.79 10.03 -8.83
#